data_AF-A0AA94EHX3-F1
#
_entry.id   AF-A0AA94EHX3-F1
#
_cell.length_a   1.000
_cell.length_b   1.000
_cell.length_c   1.000
_cell.angle_alpha   90.00
_cell.angle_beta   90.00
_cell.angle_gamma   90.00
#
_symmetry.space_group_name_H-M   'P 1'
#
loop_
_entity.id
_entity.type
_entity.pdbx_description
1 polymer ?
#
loop_
_entity_poly.entity_id
_entity_poly.type
_entity_poly.pdbx_seq_one_letter_code
_entity_poly.pdbx_strand_id
1 'polypeptide(L)'
;MAKHNQFKATLIALIICIISFNFVKIGGEFYFNPFYILSFVFAITLIVKSINYVCPSCQKNQVIRSFLSYRLPKAECYSCNCKLEK
;
A
#
# COMPACT_ATOMS: atom_id res chain seq x y z
N MET A 1 2.61 15.09 0.70
CA MET A 1 3.37 13.95 1.26
C MET A 1 3.96 13.15 0.14
N ALA A 2 5.20 12.70 0.32
CA ALA A 2 5.90 11.83 -0.60
C ALA A 2 5.12 10.54 -0.91
N LYS A 3 5.06 10.09 -2.17
CA LYS A 3 4.35 8.90 -2.67
C LYS A 3 4.68 7.65 -1.85
N HIS A 4 5.95 7.48 -1.47
CA HIS A 4 6.39 6.38 -0.61
C HIS A 4 5.78 6.45 0.79
N ASN A 5 5.68 7.65 1.39
CA ASN A 5 5.06 7.84 2.70
C ASN A 5 3.56 7.60 2.65
N GLN A 6 2.90 8.07 1.59
CA GLN A 6 1.49 7.78 1.39
C GLN A 6 1.23 6.28 1.23
N PHE A 7 2.07 5.56 0.47
CA PHE A 7 1.95 4.11 0.32
C PHE A 7 2.11 3.40 1.67
N LYS A 8 3.15 3.75 2.45
CA LYS A 8 3.39 3.20 3.78
C LYS A 8 2.22 3.48 4.73
N ALA A 9 1.71 4.71 4.75
CA ALA A 9 0.58 5.08 5.60
C ALA A 9 -0.68 4.28 5.24
N THR A 10 -1.00 4.14 3.95
CA THR A 10 -2.13 3.32 3.51
C THR A 10 -1.94 1.83 3.86
N LEU A 11 -0.71 1.31 3.75
CA LEU A 11 -0.39 -0.07 4.14
C LEU A 11 -0.58 -0.29 5.65
N ILE A 12 -0.09 0.63 6.47
CA ILE A 12 -0.26 0.57 7.92
C ILE A 12 -1.75 0.62 8.29
N ALA A 13 -2.51 1.53 7.67
CA ALA A 13 -3.96 1.63 7.89
C ALA A 13 -4.68 0.32 7.54
N LEU A 14 -4.34 -0.31 6.41
CA LEU A 14 -4.89 -1.61 6.03
C LEU A 14 -4.57 -2.69 7.09
N ILE A 15 -3.31 -2.78 7.53
CA ILE A 15 -2.89 -3.76 8.54
C ILE A 15 -3.68 -3.56 9.83
N ILE A 16 -3.86 -2.31 10.27
CA ILE A 16 -4.67 -2.00 11.45
C ILE A 16 -6.12 -2.47 11.26
N CYS A 17 -6.74 -2.18 10.11
CA CYS A 17 -8.11 -2.64 9.84
C CYS A 17 -8.23 -4.16 9.89
N ILE A 18 -7.28 -4.90 9.31
CA ILE A 18 -7.27 -6.37 9.33
C ILE A 18 -7.11 -6.89 10.77
N ILE A 19 -6.18 -6.33 11.55
CA ILE A 19 -5.97 -6.74 12.94
C ILE A 19 -7.22 -6.45 13.77
N SER A 20 -7.77 -5.23 13.69
CA SER A 20 -9.00 -4.84 14.39
C SER A 20 -10.18 -5.73 14.01
N PHE A 21 -10.27 -6.13 12.75
CA PHE A 21 -11.32 -7.03 12.27
C PHE A 21 -11.31 -8.39 12.99
N ASN A 22 -10.14 -8.94 13.32
CA ASN A 22 -10.03 -10.21 14.05
C ASN A 22 -10.58 -10.16 15.49
N PHE A 23 -10.73 -8.97 16.08
CA PHE A 23 -11.30 -8.81 17.42
C PHE A 23 -12.83 -8.65 17.41
N VAL A 24 -13.45 -8.51 16.24
CA VAL A 24 -14.90 -8.38 16.14
C VAL A 24 -15.55 -9.76 16.04
N LYS A 25 -16.62 -9.99 16.81
CA LYS A 25 -17.44 -11.20 16.67
C LYS A 25 -18.11 -11.20 15.30
N ILE A 26 -17.78 -12.18 14.47
CA ILE A 26 -18.36 -12.36 13.15
C ILE A 26 -19.80 -12.85 13.32
N GLY A 27 -20.76 -12.06 12.82
CA GLY A 27 -22.19 -12.39 12.76
C GLY A 27 -22.74 -12.22 11.35
N GLY A 28 -24.06 -12.36 11.17
CA GLY A 28 -24.72 -12.34 9.86
C GLY A 28 -24.51 -11.05 9.05
N GLU A 29 -24.14 -9.94 9.70
CA GLU A 29 -23.91 -8.63 9.07
C GLU A 29 -22.43 -8.29 8.85
N PHE A 30 -21.57 -9.30 8.75
CA PHE A 30 -20.13 -9.17 8.50
C PHE A 30 -19.77 -8.14 7.41
N TYR A 31 -20.51 -8.10 6.30
CA TYR A 31 -20.23 -7.23 5.16
C TYR A 31 -20.45 -5.74 5.44
N PHE A 32 -21.27 -5.41 6.45
CA PHE A 32 -21.49 -4.03 6.91
C PHE A 32 -20.45 -3.58 7.95
N ASN A 33 -19.54 -4.47 8.35
CA ASN A 33 -18.51 -4.13 9.31
C ASN A 33 -17.60 -3.03 8.74
N PRO A 34 -17.41 -1.90 9.45
CA PRO A 34 -16.62 -0.79 8.94
C PRO A 34 -15.16 -1.16 8.71
N PHE A 35 -14.58 -2.06 9.53
CA PHE A 35 -13.21 -2.52 9.31
C PHE A 35 -13.10 -3.40 8.06
N TYR A 36 -14.13 -4.19 7.74
CA TYR A 36 -14.17 -4.97 6.50
C TYR A 36 -14.23 -4.04 5.27
N ILE A 37 -15.15 -3.08 5.25
CA ILE A 37 -15.31 -2.11 4.16
C ILE A 37 -14.03 -1.28 4.00
N LEU A 38 -13.50 -0.73 5.09
CA LEU A 38 -12.27 0.08 5.05
C LEU A 38 -11.06 -0.74 4.58
N SER A 39 -10.94 -2.01 5.00
CA SER A 39 -9.89 -2.90 4.49
C SER A 39 -9.98 -3.04 2.97
N PHE A 40 -11.19 -3.21 2.43
CA PHE A 40 -11.39 -3.32 0.99
C PHE A 40 -11.02 -2.03 0.25
N VAL A 41 -11.44 -0.88 0.77
CA VAL A 41 -11.09 0.44 0.22
C VAL A 41 -9.58 0.68 0.23
N PHE A 42 -8.91 0.37 1.35
CA PHE A 42 -7.45 0.52 1.44
C PHE A 42 -6.71 -0.47 0.54
N ALA A 43 -7.20 -1.69 0.39
CA ALA A 43 -6.64 -2.68 -0.53
C ALA A 43 -6.71 -2.19 -1.99
N ILE A 44 -7.88 -1.73 -2.45
CA ILE A 44 -8.03 -1.14 -3.79
C ILE A 44 -7.10 0.06 -3.96
N THR A 45 -7.05 0.95 -2.96
CA THR A 45 -6.18 2.12 -3.00
C THR A 45 -4.70 1.73 -3.14
N LEU A 46 -4.25 0.69 -2.43
CA LEU A 46 -2.89 0.16 -2.56
C LEU A 46 -2.63 -0.43 -3.93
N ILE A 47 -3.58 -1.16 -4.52
CA ILE A 47 -3.44 -1.71 -5.88
C ILE A 47 -3.23 -0.59 -6.88
N VAL A 48 -4.09 0.43 -6.87
CA VAL A 48 -3.99 1.59 -7.77
C VAL A 48 -2.66 2.33 -7.58
N LYS A 49 -2.25 2.56 -6.32
CA LYS A 49 -0.95 3.17 -6.03
C LYS A 49 0.21 2.31 -6.50
N SER A 50 0.11 0.99 -6.41
CA SER A 50 1.15 0.04 -6.83
C SER A 50 1.36 0.04 -8.34
N ILE A 51 0.28 0.04 -9.12
CA ILE A 51 0.33 0.07 -10.59
C ILE A 51 1.00 1.37 -11.06
N ASN A 52 0.64 2.50 -10.44
CA ASN A 52 1.15 3.81 -10.80
C ASN A 52 2.52 4.16 -10.17
N TYR A 53 3.12 3.25 -9.39
CA TYR A 53 4.42 3.48 -8.76
C TYR A 53 5.57 3.10 -9.71
N VAL A 54 5.66 3.82 -10.81
CA VAL A 54 6.68 3.64 -11.84
C VAL A 54 7.75 4.73 -11.72
N CYS A 55 9.02 4.34 -11.85
CA CYS A 55 10.11 5.30 -11.91
C CYS A 55 10.09 6.06 -13.24
N PRO A 56 10.09 7.42 -13.26
CA PRO A 56 10.03 8.18 -14.51
C PRO A 56 11.28 8.00 -15.38
N SER A 57 12.44 7.70 -14.78
CA SER A 57 13.71 7.58 -15.50
C SER A 57 13.93 6.18 -16.10
N CYS A 58 13.66 5.11 -15.35
CA CYS A 58 13.91 3.74 -15.82
C CYS A 58 12.64 2.93 -16.09
N GLN A 59 11.46 3.51 -15.90
CA GLN A 59 10.15 2.90 -16.15
C GLN A 59 9.89 1.57 -15.39
N LYS A 60 10.71 1.24 -14.39
CA LYS A 60 10.50 0.05 -13.56
C LYS A 60 9.51 0.34 -12.44
N ASN A 61 8.59 -0.58 -12.20
CA ASN A 61 7.68 -0.53 -11.05
C ASN A 61 8.48 -0.71 -9.75
N GLN A 62 8.41 0.27 -8.86
CA GLN A 62 9.17 0.26 -7.62
C GLN A 62 8.51 -0.58 -6.54
N VAL A 63 7.18 -0.63 -6.47
CA VAL A 63 6.47 -1.42 -5.45
C VAL A 63 6.75 -2.90 -5.63
N ILE A 64 6.65 -3.42 -6.86
CA ILE A 64 6.96 -4.82 -7.15
C ILE A 64 8.41 -5.13 -6.78
N ARG A 65 9.33 -4.22 -7.11
CA ARG A 65 10.75 -4.44 -6.86
C ARG A 65 11.12 -4.37 -5.38
N SER A 66 10.50 -3.45 -4.65
CA SER A 66 10.59 -3.37 -3.19
C SER A 66 10.07 -4.66 -2.57
N PHE A 67 8.91 -5.15 -3.01
CA PHE A 67 8.30 -6.40 -2.54
C PHE A 67 9.20 -7.62 -2.78
N LEU A 68 9.71 -7.80 -4.01
CA LEU A 68 10.63 -8.89 -4.36
C LEU A 68 11.94 -8.85 -3.56
N SER A 69 12.32 -7.68 -3.05
CA SER A 69 13.51 -7.49 -2.22
C SER A 69 13.21 -7.49 -0.71
N TYR A 70 11.98 -7.81 -0.30
CA TYR A 70 11.51 -7.72 1.09
C TYR A 70 11.77 -6.35 1.75
N ARG A 71 11.65 -5.27 0.95
CA ARG A 71 11.89 -3.89 1.39
C ARG A 71 10.62 -3.07 1.19
N LEU A 72 10.44 -2.02 2.00
CA LEU A 72 9.37 -1.04 1.80
C LEU A 72 9.79 0.01 0.76
N PRO A 73 8.86 0.57 -0.04
CA PRO A 73 9.17 1.66 -0.97
C PRO A 73 9.90 2.83 -0.30
N LYS A 74 10.87 3.43 -1.00
CA LYS A 74 11.65 4.59 -0.53
C LYS A 74 11.57 5.75 -1.53
N ALA A 75 12.12 6.90 -1.15
CA ALA A 75 12.14 8.11 -1.99
C ALA A 75 12.96 7.96 -3.28
N GLU A 76 13.91 7.04 -3.30
CA GLU A 76 14.82 6.78 -4.41
C GLU A 76 14.45 5.49 -5.13
N CYS A 77 14.66 5.46 -6.45
CA CYS A 77 14.47 4.27 -7.24
C CYS A 77 15.47 3.17 -6.88
N TYR A 78 14.99 1.94 -6.68
CA TYR A 78 15.83 0.75 -6.47
C TYR A 78 16.65 0.32 -7.69
N SER A 79 16.40 0.92 -8.87
CA SER A 79 17.18 0.64 -10.09
C SER A 79 18.21 1.71 -10.40
N CYS A 80 17.79 2.98 -10.46
CA CYS A 80 18.63 4.08 -10.92
C CYS A 80 19.10 5.03 -9.83
N ASN A 81 18.68 4.84 -8.56
CA ASN A 81 18.89 5.78 -7.45
C ASN A 81 18.40 7.22 -7.69
N CYS A 82 17.82 7.49 -8.85
CA CYS A 82 17.05 8.67 -9.21
C CYS A 82 15.93 8.92 -8.18
N LYS A 83 15.72 10.17 -7.78
CA LYS A 83 14.61 10.55 -6.89
C LYS A 83 13.28 10.35 -7.62
N LEU A 84 12.35 9.66 -6.97
CA LEU A 84 11.03 9.33 -7.52
C LEU A 84 10.05 10.51 -7.43
N GLU A 85 10.45 11.55 -6.70
CA GLU A 85 9.73 12.81 -6.53
C GLU A 85 10.73 13.96 -6.65
N LYS A 86 10.36 14.98 -7.44
CA LYS A 86 10.95 16.32 -7.35
C LYS A 86 10.20 17.09 -6.28
#